data_AF-A0A5J4VJF7-F1
#
_entry.id   AF-A0A5J4VJF7-F1
#
_cell.length_a   1.000
_cell.length_b   1.000
_cell.length_c   1.000
_cell.angle_alpha   90.00
_cell.angle_beta   90.00
_cell.angle_gamma   90.00
#
_symmetry.space_group_name_H-M   'P 1'
#
loop_
_entity.id
_entity.type
_entity.pdbx_description
1 polymer ?
#
loop_
_entity_poly.entity_id
_entity_poly.type
_entity_poly.pdbx_seq_one_letter_code
_entity_poly.pdbx_strand_id
1 'polypeptide(L)'
;MSPETWRKRRADINILNEFFEDQKIDLDKLRLMRADMTLVNALQWLNRKGGNKCLYDLRNSKMHGGIALVMFFDIDDVSKFPIVTSAAKKFELSIQSKSKYATMWDLDLLLSFIATQQEVIGRRLMDMIMALIVAFTAARMMELTRLLIGGINIDEDKMIIKIKVKKGKKEIENNVEFSRQKGKICPVKAMINWQKDDECMKGKQDSKHLILLRR
;
A
#
# COMPACT_ATOMS: atom_id res chain seq x y z
N MET A 1 -27.40 25.88 -7.23
CA MET A 1 -26.10 25.39 -6.71
C MET A 1 -26.18 25.38 -5.17
N SER A 2 -25.78 24.30 -4.47
CA SER A 2 -26.01 24.21 -3.02
C SER A 2 -24.99 25.01 -2.18
N PRO A 3 -25.33 25.45 -0.95
CA PRO A 3 -24.40 26.14 -0.04
C PRO A 3 -23.11 25.34 0.26
N GLU A 4 -23.25 24.02 0.37
CA GLU A 4 -22.15 23.06 0.56
C GLU A 4 -21.15 23.10 -0.61
N THR A 5 -21.69 23.15 -1.84
CA THR A 5 -20.88 23.26 -3.06
C THR A 5 -20.12 24.59 -3.10
N TRP A 6 -20.75 25.68 -2.62
CA TRP A 6 -20.12 27.00 -2.56
C TRP A 6 -19.02 27.08 -1.49
N ARG A 7 -19.20 26.39 -0.37
CA ARG A 7 -18.16 26.31 0.69
C ARG A 7 -16.91 25.60 0.18
N LYS A 8 -17.09 24.44 -0.47
CA LYS A 8 -15.97 23.66 -1.03
C LYS A 8 -15.19 24.44 -2.10
N ARG A 9 -15.91 25.09 -3.02
CA ARG A 9 -15.28 25.96 -4.03
C ARG A 9 -14.41 27.07 -3.44
N ARG A 10 -14.88 27.76 -2.39
CA ARG A 10 -14.08 28.82 -1.72
C ARG A 10 -12.82 28.28 -1.07
N ALA A 11 -12.88 27.12 -0.43
CA ALA A 11 -11.70 26.50 0.17
C ALA A 11 -10.64 26.16 -0.89
N ASP A 12 -11.05 25.67 -2.04
CA ASP A 12 -10.12 25.33 -3.13
C ASP A 12 -9.64 26.55 -3.93
N ILE A 13 -10.44 27.62 -4.01
CA ILE A 13 -9.97 28.91 -4.50
C ILE A 13 -8.84 29.44 -3.62
N ASN A 14 -8.90 29.25 -2.30
CA ASN A 14 -7.81 29.65 -1.42
C ASN A 14 -6.51 28.89 -1.75
N ILE A 15 -6.58 27.57 -2.00
CA ILE A 15 -5.41 26.77 -2.39
C ILE A 15 -4.83 27.24 -3.74
N LEU A 16 -5.70 27.55 -4.72
CA LEU A 16 -5.25 28.11 -5.99
C LEU A 16 -4.66 29.52 -5.82
N ASN A 17 -5.22 30.32 -4.92
CA ASN A 17 -4.73 31.66 -4.63
C ASN A 17 -3.33 31.61 -4.00
N GLU A 18 -3.12 30.71 -3.02
CA GLU A 18 -1.77 30.44 -2.47
C GLU A 18 -0.78 30.04 -3.58
N PHE A 19 -1.20 29.19 -4.51
CA PHE A 19 -0.37 28.83 -5.66
C PHE A 19 -0.05 30.04 -6.56
N PHE A 20 -1.03 30.88 -6.86
CA PHE A 20 -0.83 32.08 -7.69
C PHE A 20 0.08 33.10 -7.02
N GLU A 21 -0.05 33.30 -5.70
CA GLU A 21 0.83 34.15 -4.91
C GLU A 21 2.26 33.63 -4.92
N ASP A 22 2.46 32.34 -4.64
CA ASP A 22 3.78 31.69 -4.66
C ASP A 22 4.46 31.77 -6.04
N GLN A 23 3.68 31.62 -7.12
CA GLN A 23 4.19 31.66 -8.50
C GLN A 23 4.19 33.08 -9.09
N LYS A 24 3.75 34.10 -8.35
CA LYS A 24 3.60 35.49 -8.84
C LYS A 24 2.79 35.59 -10.14
N ILE A 25 1.72 34.81 -10.21
CA ILE A 25 0.75 34.80 -11.31
C ILE A 25 -0.33 35.83 -11.00
N ASP A 26 -0.29 36.94 -11.72
CA ASP A 26 -1.37 37.93 -11.73
C ASP A 26 -2.49 37.53 -12.73
N LEU A 27 -3.61 38.25 -12.70
CA LEU A 27 -4.77 37.96 -13.57
C LEU A 27 -4.44 38.10 -15.06
N ASP A 28 -3.55 39.03 -15.43
CA ASP A 28 -3.17 39.25 -16.82
C ASP A 28 -2.34 38.09 -17.36
N LYS A 29 -1.38 37.58 -16.58
CA LYS A 29 -0.65 36.35 -16.88
C LYS A 29 -1.58 35.15 -16.92
N LEU A 30 -2.50 35.04 -15.95
CA LEU A 30 -3.43 33.91 -15.88
C LEU A 30 -4.25 33.81 -17.17
N ARG A 31 -4.75 34.92 -17.71
CA ARG A 31 -5.52 34.97 -18.97
C ARG A 31 -4.74 34.46 -20.19
N LEU A 32 -3.42 34.56 -20.17
CA LEU A 32 -2.54 34.07 -21.23
C LEU A 32 -2.16 32.59 -21.07
N MET A 33 -2.45 31.99 -19.92
CA MET A 33 -2.14 30.59 -19.64
C MET A 33 -3.23 29.67 -20.18
N ARG A 34 -2.90 28.38 -20.32
CA ARG A 34 -3.89 27.35 -20.56
C ARG A 34 -4.42 26.81 -19.23
N ALA A 35 -5.72 26.79 -19.04
CA ALA A 35 -6.36 26.34 -17.82
C ALA A 35 -5.97 24.91 -17.39
N ASP A 36 -5.84 23.99 -18.35
CA ASP A 36 -5.43 22.60 -18.08
C ASP A 36 -3.99 22.53 -17.54
N MET A 37 -3.07 23.28 -18.14
CA MET A 37 -1.69 23.39 -17.64
C MET A 37 -1.60 24.14 -16.31
N THR A 38 -2.40 25.19 -16.11
CA THR A 38 -2.49 25.90 -14.84
C THR A 38 -2.92 24.96 -13.72
N LEU A 39 -3.94 24.12 -13.96
CA LEU A 39 -4.40 23.15 -12.99
C LEU A 39 -3.35 22.06 -12.73
N VAL A 40 -2.68 21.54 -13.77
CA VAL A 40 -1.59 20.56 -13.61
C VAL A 40 -0.45 21.14 -12.76
N ASN A 41 -0.06 22.40 -13.02
CA ASN A 41 1.00 23.07 -12.27
C ASN A 41 0.61 23.30 -10.80
N ALA A 42 -0.64 23.70 -10.54
CA ALA A 42 -1.17 23.83 -9.19
C ALA A 42 -1.16 22.49 -8.43
N LEU A 43 -1.61 21.40 -9.08
CA LEU A 43 -1.57 20.06 -8.49
C LEU A 43 -0.13 19.59 -8.23
N GLN A 44 0.81 19.92 -9.12
CA GLN A 44 2.22 19.61 -8.93
C GLN A 44 2.82 20.39 -7.76
N TRP A 45 2.52 21.69 -7.65
CA TRP A 45 2.94 22.54 -6.53
C TRP A 45 2.41 21.99 -5.21
N LEU A 46 1.13 21.61 -5.15
CA LEU A 46 0.51 21.04 -3.95
C LEU A 46 1.18 19.71 -3.54
N ASN A 47 1.50 18.87 -4.53
CA ASN A 47 2.21 17.61 -4.29
C ASN A 47 3.66 17.85 -3.79
N ARG A 48 4.30 18.96 -4.16
CA ARG A 48 5.63 19.35 -3.64
C ARG A 48 5.53 19.94 -2.23
N LYS A 49 4.49 20.74 -1.94
CA LYS A 49 4.22 21.33 -0.62
C LYS A 49 3.98 20.26 0.44
N GLY A 50 3.33 19.16 0.08
CA GLY A 50 3.12 18.00 0.96
C GLY A 50 2.13 18.29 2.09
N GLY A 51 2.25 17.57 3.20
CA GLY A 51 1.41 17.73 4.40
C GLY A 51 0.44 16.57 4.66
N ASN A 52 -0.11 16.52 5.88
CA ASN A 52 -0.91 15.39 6.39
C ASN A 52 -2.22 15.16 5.60
N LYS A 53 -2.74 16.19 4.92
CA LYS A 53 -3.97 16.13 4.12
C LYS A 53 -3.73 16.25 2.61
N CYS A 54 -2.49 16.13 2.15
CA CYS A 54 -2.11 16.36 0.75
C CYS A 54 -2.96 15.56 -0.26
N LEU A 55 -3.31 14.30 0.02
CA LEU A 55 -4.19 13.51 -0.86
C LEU A 55 -5.62 14.06 -0.95
N TYR A 56 -6.16 14.54 0.17
CA TYR A 56 -7.48 15.15 0.25
C TYR A 56 -7.50 16.47 -0.51
N ASP A 57 -6.50 17.32 -0.25
CA ASP A 57 -6.34 18.62 -0.89
C ASP A 57 -6.14 18.47 -2.40
N LEU A 58 -5.39 17.44 -2.85
CA LEU A 58 -5.16 17.17 -4.27
C LEU A 58 -6.45 16.76 -5.00
N ARG A 59 -7.29 15.95 -4.37
CA ARG A 59 -8.59 15.55 -4.94
C ARG A 59 -9.57 16.71 -5.01
N ASN A 60 -9.64 17.50 -3.94
CA ASN A 60 -10.50 18.67 -3.90
C ASN A 60 -10.04 19.74 -4.89
N SER A 61 -8.74 20.07 -4.92
CA SER A 61 -8.16 21.05 -5.84
C SER A 61 -8.38 20.64 -7.31
N LYS A 62 -8.25 19.36 -7.65
CA LYS A 62 -8.60 18.87 -9.00
C LYS A 62 -10.06 19.16 -9.35
N MET A 63 -10.99 18.81 -8.46
CA MET A 63 -12.43 18.90 -8.73
C MET A 63 -12.91 20.35 -8.71
N HIS A 64 -12.65 21.06 -7.61
CA HIS A 64 -13.17 22.39 -7.36
C HIS A 64 -12.29 23.49 -7.93
N GLY A 65 -10.97 23.31 -7.97
CA GLY A 65 -10.07 24.19 -8.69
C GLY A 65 -10.26 24.12 -10.20
N GLY A 66 -10.53 22.94 -10.75
CA GLY A 66 -10.96 22.79 -12.15
C GLY A 66 -12.25 23.57 -12.45
N ILE A 67 -13.25 23.47 -11.58
CA ILE A 67 -14.49 24.25 -11.70
C ILE A 67 -14.25 25.76 -11.53
N ALA A 68 -13.32 26.18 -10.66
CA ALA A 68 -12.98 27.58 -10.52
C ALA A 68 -12.33 28.12 -11.82
N LEU A 69 -11.41 27.37 -12.42
CA LEU A 69 -10.77 27.75 -13.68
C LEU A 69 -11.77 27.82 -14.85
N VAL A 70 -12.80 26.96 -14.89
CA VAL A 70 -13.91 27.10 -15.86
C VAL A 70 -14.50 28.51 -15.85
N MET A 71 -14.66 29.13 -14.67
CA MET A 71 -15.21 30.49 -14.56
C MET A 71 -14.28 31.58 -15.11
N PHE A 72 -12.97 31.35 -15.12
CA PHE A 72 -11.98 32.32 -15.60
C PHE A 72 -11.69 32.20 -17.10
N PHE A 73 -11.77 30.99 -17.64
CA PHE A 73 -11.38 30.69 -19.02
C PHE A 73 -12.56 30.44 -19.96
N ASP A 74 -13.79 30.39 -19.44
CA ASP A 74 -15.02 30.11 -20.20
C ASP A 74 -14.91 28.82 -21.06
N ILE A 75 -14.46 27.75 -20.42
CA ILE A 75 -14.24 26.43 -21.05
C ILE A 75 -14.96 25.32 -20.29
N ASP A 76 -15.07 24.15 -20.93
CA ASP A 76 -15.57 22.95 -20.28
C ASP A 76 -14.72 22.50 -19.08
N ASP A 77 -15.30 21.63 -18.25
CA ASP A 77 -14.73 21.10 -17.01
C ASP A 77 -13.26 20.66 -17.15
N VAL A 78 -12.35 21.56 -16.74
CA VAL A 78 -10.89 21.39 -16.80
C VAL A 78 -10.45 20.13 -16.06
N SER A 79 -11.18 19.72 -15.02
CA SER A 79 -10.85 18.54 -14.21
C SER A 79 -10.92 17.22 -15.00
N LYS A 80 -11.66 17.22 -16.12
CA LYS A 80 -11.84 16.07 -17.01
C LYS A 80 -10.82 15.97 -18.12
N PHE A 81 -9.97 16.98 -18.30
CA PHE A 81 -8.98 16.95 -19.37
C PHE A 81 -8.02 15.76 -19.19
N PRO A 82 -7.64 15.04 -20.27
CA PRO A 82 -6.78 13.86 -20.19
C PRO A 82 -5.44 14.11 -19.47
N ILE A 83 -4.87 15.30 -19.66
CA ILE A 83 -3.61 15.70 -19.03
C ILE A 83 -3.77 15.90 -17.52
N VAL A 84 -4.84 16.54 -17.08
CA VAL A 84 -5.17 16.77 -15.66
C VAL A 84 -5.44 15.45 -14.96
N THR A 85 -6.28 14.59 -15.56
CA THR A 85 -6.62 13.28 -15.00
C THR A 85 -5.40 12.38 -14.87
N SER A 86 -4.53 12.34 -15.88
CA SER A 86 -3.28 11.57 -15.85
C SER A 86 -2.30 12.10 -14.80
N ALA A 87 -2.12 13.42 -14.73
CA ALA A 87 -1.24 14.06 -13.74
C ALA A 87 -1.73 13.82 -12.31
N ALA A 88 -3.02 14.05 -12.04
CA ALA A 88 -3.61 13.80 -10.73
C ALA A 88 -3.41 12.34 -10.30
N LYS A 89 -3.70 11.37 -11.19
CA LYS A 89 -3.50 9.95 -10.90
C LYS A 89 -2.03 9.62 -10.57
N LYS A 90 -1.08 10.21 -11.31
CA LYS A 90 0.35 10.06 -11.04
C LYS A 90 0.70 10.57 -9.63
N PHE A 91 0.20 11.75 -9.25
CA PHE A 91 0.46 12.32 -7.93
C PHE A 91 -0.19 11.51 -6.81
N GLU A 92 -1.47 11.11 -6.95
CA GLU A 92 -2.17 10.26 -5.99
C GLU A 92 -1.41 8.95 -5.73
N LEU A 93 -0.94 8.27 -6.78
CA LEU A 93 -0.15 7.05 -6.65
C LEU A 93 1.17 7.29 -5.93
N SER A 94 1.83 8.42 -6.18
CA SER A 94 3.09 8.77 -5.52
C SER A 94 2.92 9.09 -4.02
N ILE A 95 1.79 9.67 -3.63
CA ILE A 95 1.47 9.94 -2.22
C ILE A 95 1.13 8.63 -1.51
N GLN A 96 0.33 7.77 -2.15
CA GLN A 96 -0.04 6.46 -1.60
C GLN A 96 1.14 5.49 -1.52
N SER A 97 2.09 5.53 -2.45
CA SER A 97 3.29 4.71 -2.34
C SER A 97 4.14 5.15 -1.14
N LYS A 98 4.34 6.47 -0.94
CA LYS A 98 5.03 7.01 0.23
C LYS A 98 4.35 6.61 1.55
N SER A 99 3.02 6.66 1.64
CA SER A 99 2.32 6.23 2.86
C SER A 99 2.41 4.72 3.10
N LYS A 100 2.44 3.90 2.05
CA LYS A 100 2.67 2.45 2.18
C LYS A 100 4.05 2.12 2.73
N TYR A 101 5.10 2.87 2.38
CA TYR A 101 6.44 2.66 2.94
C TYR A 101 6.61 3.25 4.35
N ALA A 102 5.91 4.33 4.69
CA ALA A 102 5.85 4.81 6.08
C ALA A 102 5.08 3.84 6.99
N THR A 103 4.12 3.09 6.42
CA THR A 103 3.42 1.97 7.07
C THR A 103 4.05 0.64 6.68
N MET A 104 5.36 0.59 6.45
CA MET A 104 6.04 -0.70 6.37
C MET A 104 5.97 -1.28 7.78
N TRP A 105 5.31 -2.43 7.91
CA TRP A 105 5.16 -3.15 9.17
C TRP A 105 6.51 -3.18 9.89
N ASP A 106 6.59 -2.60 11.08
CA ASP A 106 7.73 -2.81 11.95
C ASP A 106 7.70 -4.27 12.38
N LEU A 107 8.35 -5.10 11.56
CA LEU A 107 8.41 -6.54 11.76
C LEU A 107 9.12 -6.87 13.08
N ASP A 108 10.07 -6.04 13.51
CA ASP A 108 10.73 -6.24 14.79
C ASP A 108 9.75 -6.01 15.95
N LEU A 109 8.90 -4.98 15.87
CA LEU A 109 7.84 -4.73 16.86
C LEU A 109 6.81 -5.87 16.88
N LEU A 110 6.35 -6.32 15.71
CA LEU A 110 5.39 -7.43 15.60
C LEU A 110 5.97 -8.73 16.14
N LEU A 111 7.20 -9.07 15.78
CA LEU A 111 7.86 -10.28 16.25
C LEU A 111 8.16 -10.20 17.75
N SER A 112 8.52 -9.02 18.27
CA SER A 112 8.69 -8.80 19.71
C SER A 112 7.38 -9.01 20.46
N PHE A 113 6.26 -8.50 19.94
CA PHE A 113 4.94 -8.72 20.51
C PHE A 113 4.56 -10.20 20.55
N ILE A 114 4.74 -10.93 19.43
CA ILE A 114 4.50 -12.38 19.38
C ILE A 114 5.43 -13.11 20.37
N ALA A 115 6.69 -12.69 20.49
CA ALA A 115 7.64 -13.29 21.42
C ALA A 115 7.21 -13.15 22.89
N THR A 116 6.58 -12.02 23.24
CA THR A 116 6.10 -11.69 24.60
C THR A 116 4.76 -12.32 24.98
N GLN A 117 4.03 -12.91 24.02
CA GLN A 117 2.78 -13.61 24.31
C GLN A 117 3.05 -14.86 25.17
N GLN A 118 2.24 -15.06 26.21
CA GLN A 118 2.30 -16.23 27.10
C GLN A 118 1.62 -17.45 26.43
N GLU A 119 2.11 -17.86 25.27
CA GLU A 119 1.62 -19.00 24.51
C GLU A 119 2.57 -20.20 24.57
N VAL A 120 2.04 -21.38 24.26
CA VAL A 120 2.84 -22.60 24.04
C VAL A 120 3.87 -22.35 22.93
N ILE A 121 5.11 -22.80 23.14
CA ILE A 121 6.28 -22.50 22.30
C ILE A 121 5.99 -22.75 20.82
N GLY A 122 5.35 -23.88 20.51
CA GLY A 122 5.01 -24.24 19.14
C GLY A 122 4.05 -23.29 18.44
N ARG A 123 3.03 -22.79 19.16
CA ARG A 123 2.06 -21.82 18.62
C ARG A 123 2.72 -20.48 18.31
N ARG A 124 3.55 -20.01 19.24
CA ARG A 124 4.33 -18.78 19.07
C ARG A 124 5.28 -18.86 17.88
N LEU A 125 5.97 -19.99 17.69
CA LEU A 125 6.84 -20.21 16.53
C LEU A 125 6.05 -20.23 15.21
N MET A 126 4.85 -20.82 15.22
CA MET A 126 3.95 -20.81 14.08
C MET A 126 3.54 -19.38 13.70
N ASP A 127 3.10 -18.58 14.67
CA ASP A 127 2.68 -17.18 14.43
C ASP A 127 3.82 -16.33 13.90
N MET A 128 5.04 -16.50 14.44
CA MET A 128 6.24 -15.83 13.93
C MET A 128 6.50 -16.19 12.46
N ILE A 129 6.45 -17.47 12.10
CA ILE A 129 6.66 -17.92 10.72
C ILE A 129 5.58 -17.38 9.80
N MET A 130 4.32 -17.43 10.23
CA MET A 130 3.21 -16.96 9.41
C MET A 130 3.31 -15.46 9.15
N ALA A 131 3.65 -14.67 10.17
CA ALA A 131 3.92 -13.25 10.02
C ALA A 131 5.05 -12.98 9.02
N LEU A 132 6.15 -13.75 9.09
CA LEU A 132 7.26 -13.65 8.16
C LEU A 132 6.87 -14.04 6.73
N ILE A 133 6.16 -15.15 6.53
CA ILE A 133 5.71 -15.56 5.19
C ILE A 133 4.78 -14.49 4.60
N VAL A 134 3.81 -13.98 5.37
CA VAL A 134 2.93 -12.88 4.91
C VAL A 134 3.73 -11.65 4.52
N ALA A 135 4.67 -11.23 5.36
CA ALA A 135 5.46 -10.02 5.12
C ALA A 135 6.33 -10.10 3.86
N PHE A 136 6.96 -11.25 3.64
CA PHE A 136 7.89 -11.44 2.52
C PHE A 136 7.22 -11.85 1.21
N THR A 137 6.04 -12.49 1.25
CA THR A 137 5.35 -12.96 0.03
C THR A 137 4.15 -12.11 -0.35
N ALA A 138 3.65 -11.28 0.56
CA ALA A 138 2.34 -10.62 0.46
C ALA A 138 1.18 -11.60 0.19
N ALA A 139 1.36 -12.89 0.53
CA ALA A 139 0.35 -13.91 0.31
C ALA A 139 -0.90 -13.63 1.16
N ARG A 140 -2.07 -13.87 0.58
CA ARG A 140 -3.35 -13.72 1.29
C ARG A 140 -3.54 -14.91 2.24
N MET A 141 -4.31 -14.70 3.31
CA MET A 141 -4.67 -15.80 4.23
C MET A 141 -5.25 -17.03 3.50
N MET A 142 -6.04 -16.83 2.45
CA MET A 142 -6.60 -17.93 1.64
C MET A 142 -5.57 -18.71 0.81
N GLU A 143 -4.43 -18.10 0.50
CA GLU A 143 -3.31 -18.76 -0.18
C GLU A 143 -2.45 -19.52 0.85
N LEU A 144 -2.32 -18.95 2.05
CA LEU A 144 -1.60 -19.56 3.17
C LEU A 144 -2.31 -20.78 3.76
N THR A 145 -3.65 -20.78 3.84
CA THR A 145 -4.41 -21.96 4.29
C THR A 145 -4.22 -23.16 3.37
N ARG A 146 -3.84 -22.93 2.11
CA ARG A 146 -3.54 -23.97 1.11
C ARG A 146 -2.08 -24.37 1.10
N LEU A 147 -1.24 -23.74 1.92
CA LEU A 147 0.16 -24.08 2.01
C LEU A 147 0.30 -25.43 2.72
N LEU A 148 0.93 -26.37 2.02
CA LEU A 148 1.25 -27.71 2.52
C LEU A 148 2.69 -27.73 3.02
N ILE A 149 2.93 -28.41 4.14
CA ILE A 149 4.30 -28.62 4.64
C ILE A 149 5.16 -29.33 3.59
N GLY A 150 4.59 -30.30 2.86
CA GLY A 150 5.27 -30.97 1.74
C GLY A 150 5.54 -30.09 0.51
N GLY A 151 4.99 -28.88 0.46
CA GLY A 151 5.29 -27.87 -0.56
C GLY A 151 6.46 -26.95 -0.18
N ILE A 152 7.11 -27.20 0.97
CA ILE A 152 8.23 -26.43 1.49
C ILE A 152 9.50 -27.26 1.31
N ASN A 153 10.48 -26.72 0.59
CA ASN A 153 11.81 -27.30 0.47
C ASN A 153 12.82 -26.38 1.17
N ILE A 154 13.60 -26.92 2.09
CA ILE A 154 14.62 -26.16 2.85
C ILE A 154 15.98 -26.77 2.53
N ASP A 155 16.87 -25.93 2.04
CA ASP A 155 18.27 -26.20 1.79
C ASP A 155 19.13 -25.46 2.85
N GLU A 156 20.45 -25.64 2.81
CA GLU A 156 21.39 -24.96 3.71
C GLU A 156 21.23 -23.44 3.63
N ASP A 157 21.15 -22.87 2.43
CA ASP A 157 21.14 -21.41 2.23
C ASP A 157 19.77 -20.82 1.92
N LYS A 158 18.77 -21.63 1.60
CA LYS A 158 17.48 -21.12 1.12
C LYS A 158 16.30 -22.00 1.47
N MET A 159 15.13 -21.40 1.41
CA MET A 159 13.84 -22.08 1.54
C MET A 159 12.99 -21.71 0.34
N ILE A 160 12.35 -22.71 -0.28
CA ILE A 160 11.43 -22.53 -1.39
C ILE A 160 10.05 -23.00 -0.95
N ILE A 161 9.07 -22.10 -1.07
CA ILE A 161 7.67 -22.36 -0.74
C ILE A 161 6.87 -22.40 -2.04
N LYS A 162 6.16 -23.50 -2.29
CA LYS A 162 5.17 -23.59 -3.36
C LYS A 162 3.84 -23.01 -2.90
N ILE A 163 3.43 -21.89 -3.50
CA ILE A 163 2.17 -21.22 -3.20
C ILE A 163 1.23 -21.35 -4.39
N LYS A 164 0.02 -21.85 -4.14
CA LYS A 164 -1.05 -21.95 -5.15
C LYS A 164 -2.01 -20.76 -5.02
N VAL A 165 -2.06 -19.94 -6.07
CA VAL A 165 -2.91 -18.74 -6.16
C VAL A 165 -4.07 -19.00 -7.11
N LYS A 166 -5.30 -18.81 -6.63
CA LYS A 166 -6.50 -18.91 -7.48
C LYS A 166 -6.85 -17.55 -8.05
N LYS A 167 -6.75 -17.40 -9.37
CA LYS A 167 -7.17 -16.19 -10.11
C LYS A 167 -8.37 -16.53 -10.98
N GLY A 168 -9.58 -16.28 -10.45
CA GLY A 168 -10.83 -16.68 -11.09
C GLY A 168 -11.02 -18.20 -11.03
N LYS A 169 -11.20 -18.85 -12.19
CA LYS A 169 -11.29 -20.33 -12.31
C LYS A 169 -9.95 -21.04 -12.44
N LYS A 170 -8.84 -20.31 -12.64
CA LYS A 170 -7.50 -20.88 -12.84
C LYS A 170 -6.71 -20.89 -11.53
N GLU A 171 -5.97 -21.96 -11.31
CA GLU A 171 -5.00 -22.10 -10.23
C GLU A 171 -3.59 -21.97 -10.82
N ILE A 172 -2.77 -21.09 -10.24
CA ILE A 172 -1.41 -20.81 -10.66
C ILE A 172 -0.50 -21.18 -9.49
N GLU A 173 0.48 -22.03 -9.73
CA GLU A 173 1.49 -22.40 -8.74
C GLU A 173 2.74 -21.54 -8.94
N ASN A 174 3.18 -20.89 -7.86
CA ASN A 174 4.37 -20.05 -7.84
C ASN A 174 5.36 -20.57 -6.79
N ASN A 175 6.64 -20.55 -7.14
CA ASN A 175 7.72 -20.82 -6.19
C ASN A 175 8.19 -19.49 -5.61
N VAL A 176 8.14 -19.36 -4.29
CA VAL A 176 8.69 -18.21 -3.58
C VAL A 176 9.95 -18.64 -2.84
N GLU A 177 11.06 -17.98 -3.16
CA GLU A 177 12.37 -18.27 -2.58
C GLU A 177 12.69 -17.29 -1.45
N PHE A 178 13.21 -17.83 -0.36
CA PHE A 178 13.68 -17.09 0.81
C PHE A 178 15.14 -17.44 1.06
N SER A 179 16.03 -16.47 0.96
CA SER A 179 17.43 -16.66 1.32
C SER A 179 17.61 -16.62 2.84
N ARG A 180 18.52 -17.45 3.36
CA ARG A 180 18.88 -17.44 4.77
C ARG A 180 19.59 -16.13 5.11
N GLN A 181 19.00 -15.34 6.00
CA GLN A 181 19.60 -14.11 6.50
C GLN A 181 20.30 -14.32 7.84
N LYS A 182 21.39 -13.57 8.08
CA LYS A 182 22.14 -13.59 9.35
C LYS A 182 21.45 -12.79 10.48
N GLY A 183 20.37 -12.08 10.17
CA GLY A 183 19.64 -11.22 11.10
C GLY A 183 18.63 -11.95 12.01
N LYS A 184 18.00 -11.20 12.91
CA LYS A 184 16.92 -11.69 13.79
C LYS A 184 15.68 -12.09 12.99
N ILE A 185 15.37 -11.35 11.93
CA ILE A 185 14.29 -11.62 10.99
C ILE A 185 14.80 -12.57 9.90
N CYS A 186 14.61 -13.88 10.09
CA CYS A 186 15.03 -14.89 9.12
C CYS A 186 13.95 -15.98 8.97
N PRO A 187 13.17 -15.96 7.88
CA PRO A 187 12.10 -16.94 7.63
C PRO A 187 12.61 -18.38 7.64
N VAL A 188 13.81 -18.62 7.07
CA VAL A 188 14.46 -19.95 7.04
C VAL A 188 14.74 -20.44 8.46
N LYS A 189 15.34 -19.59 9.31
CA LYS A 189 15.67 -19.96 10.70
C LYS A 189 14.42 -20.18 11.54
N ALA A 190 13.41 -19.33 11.37
CA ALA A 190 12.13 -19.47 12.05
C ALA A 190 11.47 -20.82 11.69
N MET A 191 11.40 -21.15 10.40
CA MET A 191 10.84 -22.41 9.92
C MET A 191 11.56 -23.65 10.48
N ILE A 192 12.90 -23.65 10.48
CA ILE A 192 13.68 -24.74 11.06
C ILE A 192 13.38 -24.90 12.55
N ASN A 193 13.27 -23.80 13.30
CA ASN A 193 12.97 -23.86 14.73
C ASN A 193 11.59 -24.45 15.01
N TRP A 194 10.58 -24.12 14.18
CA TRP A 194 9.24 -24.69 14.30
C TRP A 194 9.18 -26.17 13.92
N GLN A 195 9.91 -26.59 12.88
CA GLN A 195 9.96 -28.02 12.50
C GLN A 195 10.65 -28.89 13.56
N LYS A 196 11.58 -28.32 14.35
CA LYS A 196 12.28 -29.01 15.44
C LYS A 196 11.46 -29.16 16.71
N ASP A 197 10.35 -28.45 16.84
CA ASP A 197 9.52 -28.49 18.05
C ASP A 197 8.57 -29.71 18.01
N ASP A 198 8.75 -30.62 18.97
CA ASP A 198 8.02 -31.90 19.04
C ASP A 198 6.50 -31.72 19.23
N GLU A 199 6.07 -30.62 19.84
CA GLU A 199 4.64 -30.32 20.02
C GLU A 199 3.99 -29.83 18.71
N CYS A 200 4.78 -29.23 17.81
CA CYS A 200 4.31 -28.80 16.48
C CYS A 200 4.03 -29.97 15.55
N MET A 201 4.73 -31.10 15.74
CA MET A 201 4.65 -32.28 14.87
C MET A 201 3.81 -33.41 15.47
N LYS A 202 3.44 -33.35 16.75
CA LYS A 202 2.59 -34.36 17.42
C LYS A 202 1.17 -34.38 16.83
N GLY A 203 0.80 -35.55 16.31
CA GLY A 203 -0.58 -35.92 15.97
C GLY A 203 -0.97 -35.64 14.53
N LYS A 204 -0.19 -36.11 13.54
CA LYS A 204 -0.53 -35.87 12.14
C LYS A 204 0.36 -36.82 11.26
N GLN A 205 -0.20 -37.77 10.53
CA GLN A 205 0.47 -38.54 9.46
C GLN A 205 -0.37 -38.29 8.21
N ASP A 206 0.33 -37.99 7.11
CA ASP A 206 -0.15 -37.89 5.73
C ASP A 206 -1.18 -36.78 5.42
N SER A 207 -0.76 -35.81 4.61
CA SER A 207 -1.55 -34.69 4.07
C SER A 207 -1.94 -33.58 5.06
N LYS A 208 -1.00 -32.67 5.36
CA LYS A 208 -1.24 -31.58 6.32
C LYS A 208 -1.09 -30.22 5.67
N HIS A 209 -2.20 -29.52 5.60
CA HIS A 209 -2.24 -28.07 5.48
C HIS A 209 -1.59 -27.47 6.74
N LEU A 210 -0.98 -26.28 6.64
CA LEU A 210 -0.77 -25.44 7.82
C LEU A 210 -2.15 -25.16 8.41
N ILE A 211 -2.54 -25.95 9.42
CA ILE A 211 -3.87 -25.87 10.02
C ILE A 211 -3.95 -24.54 10.76
N LEU A 212 -4.63 -23.58 10.15
CA LEU A 212 -4.76 -22.21 10.63
C LEU A 212 -5.87 -22.01 11.67
N LEU A 213 -6.64 -23.03 12.05
CA LEU A 213 -7.76 -22.85 12.97
C LEU A 213 -8.03 -24.11 13.81
N ARG A 214 -7.79 -24.03 15.12
CA ARG A 214 -8.74 -24.55 16.11
C ARG A 214 -8.99 -23.43 17.11
N ARG A 215 -10.19 -22.84 17.02
CA ARG A 215 -10.82 -22.18 18.16
C ARG A 215 -11.05 -23.21 19.26
#